data_AF-A0A094C036-F1
#
_entry.id   AF-A0A094C036-F1
#
_cell.length_a   1.000
_cell.length_b   1.000
_cell.length_c   1.000
_cell.angle_alpha   90.00
_cell.angle_beta   90.00
_cell.angle_gamma   90.00
#
_symmetry.space_group_name_H-M   'P 1'
#
loop_
_entity.id
_entity.type
_entity.pdbx_description
1 polymer ?
#
loop_
_entity_poly.entity_id
_entity_poly.type
_entity_poly.pdbx_seq_one_letter_code
_entity_poly.pdbx_strand_id
1 'polypeptide(L)'
;MVANSFAARCLGVAALLTGAQAVTTFTDAQLDAYLSSGGTDLAYAYAPVFFFSQSQNKVPTYPTWAFSGSPDTADVYDSAHQTVPAPQCDYPDVGCNSRNPGVATGNQGPRFPLYFTTKKCSDTEVRVAYNLYYQKDGAKVLFVETGHEHDWERVIVIHTRDASSTWMPTRALYSAHSGYHSYDWNDIQNTLTTEDAEAGKGPEPNGLQGLDHPKAYVSWSKHAHFHDRNTGWNDAISQSTDNAFRGQDWWKFVEKRDLIQSDIETAAGKALDAADWGSATRSGGAAGLLLTLMKVVIPPVFEKRELDDEGTELYRLTPADLRAREIGEEWLGEELMRSRIYVPREFRAYRRYNSAAALHTTSSHLSLQSCHRLPACHRTRPAQSSHLLQGLGAN
;
A
#
# COMPACT_ATOMS: atom_id res chain seq x y z
N MET A 1 53.69 -41.45 -29.04
CA MET A 1 52.67 -40.39 -29.17
C MET A 1 51.36 -40.94 -28.59
N VAL A 2 50.81 -40.35 -27.54
CA VAL A 2 49.45 -40.63 -27.03
C VAL A 2 48.89 -39.28 -26.56
N ALA A 3 47.61 -39.00 -26.81
CA ALA A 3 47.05 -37.65 -26.70
C ALA A 3 46.57 -37.30 -25.28
N ASN A 4 46.64 -36.01 -24.94
CA ASN A 4 46.04 -35.43 -23.73
C ASN A 4 44.51 -35.37 -23.87
N SER A 5 43.78 -35.77 -22.82
CA SER A 5 42.32 -35.62 -22.73
C SER A 5 41.93 -34.71 -21.57
N PHE A 6 41.99 -33.39 -21.77
CA PHE A 6 41.44 -32.40 -20.85
C PHE A 6 39.95 -32.17 -21.15
N ALA A 7 39.08 -32.90 -20.46
CA ALA A 7 37.63 -32.69 -20.53
C ALA A 7 37.22 -31.42 -19.76
N ALA A 8 37.11 -30.29 -20.45
CA ALA A 8 36.64 -29.05 -19.88
C ALA A 8 35.14 -29.14 -19.51
N ARG A 9 34.80 -29.05 -18.23
CA ARG A 9 33.42 -28.93 -17.75
C ARG A 9 32.93 -27.49 -17.92
N CYS A 10 32.37 -27.17 -19.08
CA CYS A 10 31.57 -25.96 -19.25
C CYS A 10 30.23 -26.12 -18.51
N LEU A 11 30.15 -25.60 -17.28
CA LEU A 11 28.88 -25.40 -16.59
C LEU A 11 28.12 -24.26 -17.29
N GLY A 12 27.21 -24.62 -18.20
CA GLY A 12 26.31 -23.68 -18.82
C GLY A 12 25.31 -23.15 -17.78
N VAL A 13 25.49 -21.91 -17.34
CA VAL A 13 24.47 -21.20 -16.57
C VAL A 13 23.36 -20.83 -17.55
N ALA A 14 22.31 -21.65 -17.58
CA ALA A 14 21.08 -21.30 -18.27
C ALA A 14 20.43 -20.15 -17.49
N ALA A 15 20.58 -18.93 -17.99
CA ALA A 15 19.82 -17.80 -17.49
C ALA A 15 18.34 -18.07 -17.77
N LEU A 16 17.57 -18.29 -16.71
CA LEU A 16 16.11 -18.31 -16.81
C LEU A 16 15.66 -16.89 -17.16
N LEU A 17 15.45 -16.67 -18.45
CA LEU A 17 14.70 -15.53 -18.96
C LEU A 17 13.23 -15.72 -18.53
N THR A 18 12.94 -15.38 -17.27
CA THR A 18 11.60 -15.04 -16.83
C THR A 18 11.17 -13.83 -17.65
N GLY A 19 10.46 -14.08 -18.75
CA GLY A 19 9.92 -13.02 -19.60
C GLY A 19 8.94 -12.20 -18.78
N ALA A 20 9.39 -11.05 -18.27
CA ALA A 20 8.51 -10.05 -17.71
C ALA A 20 7.54 -9.67 -18.83
N GLN A 21 6.27 -10.06 -18.68
CA GLN A 21 5.22 -9.56 -19.54
C GLN A 21 5.12 -8.05 -19.26
N ALA A 22 4.95 -7.24 -20.30
CA ALA A 22 4.59 -5.84 -20.07
C ALA A 22 3.13 -5.76 -19.63
N VAL A 23 2.77 -4.71 -18.89
CA VAL A 23 1.37 -4.39 -18.58
C VAL A 23 0.49 -4.50 -19.82
N THR A 24 -0.66 -5.16 -19.67
CA THR A 24 -1.65 -5.30 -20.73
C THR A 24 -2.06 -3.91 -21.23
N THR A 25 -2.26 -3.78 -22.54
CA THR A 25 -2.73 -2.54 -23.17
C THR A 25 -4.01 -2.77 -23.98
N PHE A 26 -4.77 -1.73 -24.23
CA PHE A 26 -6.05 -1.82 -24.93
C PHE A 26 -6.26 -0.68 -25.93
N THR A 27 -7.03 -0.95 -26.98
CA THR A 27 -7.38 0.03 -28.03
C THR A 27 -8.60 0.87 -27.66
N ASP A 28 -8.86 1.96 -28.38
CA ASP A 28 -10.09 2.75 -28.24
C ASP A 28 -11.37 1.88 -28.30
N ALA A 29 -11.42 0.93 -29.23
CA ALA A 29 -12.58 0.03 -29.37
C ALA A 29 -12.77 -0.90 -28.16
N GLN A 30 -11.69 -1.26 -27.45
CA GLN A 30 -11.76 -1.98 -26.19
C GLN A 30 -12.17 -1.06 -25.03
N LEU A 31 -11.70 0.19 -25.00
CA LEU A 31 -12.18 1.17 -24.01
C LEU A 31 -13.68 1.43 -24.16
N ASP A 32 -14.16 1.70 -25.37
CA ASP A 32 -15.57 1.95 -25.62
C ASP A 32 -16.42 0.72 -25.25
N ALA A 33 -15.92 -0.50 -25.51
CA ALA A 33 -16.54 -1.73 -25.04
C ALA A 33 -16.58 -1.81 -23.50
N TYR A 34 -15.47 -1.57 -22.80
CA TYR A 34 -15.43 -1.54 -21.33
C TYR A 34 -16.37 -0.50 -20.73
N LEU A 35 -16.41 0.71 -21.29
CA LEU A 35 -17.32 1.77 -20.81
C LEU A 35 -18.79 1.42 -21.07
N SER A 36 -19.09 0.72 -22.18
CA SER A 36 -20.45 0.24 -22.46
C SER A 36 -20.95 -0.83 -21.48
N SER A 37 -20.04 -1.58 -20.83
CA SER A 37 -20.35 -2.56 -19.76
C SER A 37 -20.20 -2.00 -18.34
N GLY A 38 -20.25 -0.67 -18.18
CA GLY A 38 -20.15 -0.01 -16.87
C GLY A 38 -18.73 0.02 -16.28
N GLY A 39 -17.70 -0.22 -17.10
CA GLY A 39 -16.30 -0.24 -16.69
C GLY A 39 -15.83 -1.52 -16.00
N THR A 40 -16.73 -2.49 -15.73
CA THR A 40 -16.44 -3.68 -14.91
C THR A 40 -15.21 -4.48 -15.37
N ASP A 41 -15.02 -4.64 -16.68
CA ASP A 41 -13.87 -5.38 -17.22
C ASP A 41 -12.56 -4.57 -17.20
N LEU A 42 -12.62 -3.24 -17.37
CA LEU A 42 -11.47 -2.35 -17.16
C LEU A 42 -11.06 -2.32 -15.68
N ALA A 43 -12.06 -2.27 -14.79
CA ALA A 43 -11.86 -2.32 -13.35
C ALA A 43 -11.24 -3.66 -12.92
N TYR A 44 -11.66 -4.79 -13.51
CA TYR A 44 -11.01 -6.05 -13.20
C TYR A 44 -9.56 -6.12 -13.74
N ALA A 45 -9.33 -5.67 -14.97
CA ALA A 45 -8.04 -5.77 -15.65
C ALA A 45 -6.88 -5.08 -14.90
N TYR A 46 -7.17 -4.04 -14.09
CA TYR A 46 -6.15 -3.30 -13.34
C TYR A 46 -6.52 -3.13 -11.85
N ALA A 47 -7.34 -4.04 -11.30
CA ALA A 47 -7.68 -4.04 -9.88
C ALA A 47 -6.44 -4.29 -9.00
N PRO A 48 -6.26 -3.57 -7.88
CA PRO A 48 -5.16 -3.82 -6.95
C PRO A 48 -5.28 -5.17 -6.23
N VAL A 49 -4.14 -5.75 -5.85
CA VAL A 49 -4.08 -6.82 -4.85
C VAL A 49 -3.83 -6.17 -3.50
N PHE A 50 -4.80 -6.26 -2.58
CA PHE A 50 -4.72 -5.62 -1.26
C PHE A 50 -4.05 -6.53 -0.24
N PHE A 51 -3.18 -5.94 0.58
CA PHE A 51 -2.37 -6.61 1.61
C PHE A 51 -2.66 -6.01 2.98
N PHE A 52 -2.85 -6.90 3.95
CA PHE A 52 -3.23 -6.57 5.32
C PHE A 52 -2.28 -7.28 6.28
N SER A 53 -2.05 -6.68 7.44
CA SER A 53 -1.12 -7.22 8.43
C SER A 53 -1.57 -6.94 9.85
N GLN A 54 -1.11 -7.76 10.78
CA GLN A 54 -1.25 -7.55 12.22
C GLN A 54 0.06 -6.98 12.80
N SER A 55 -0.04 -6.13 13.81
CA SER A 55 1.11 -5.74 14.63
C SER A 55 0.80 -5.95 16.12
N GLN A 56 1.83 -6.13 16.94
CA GLN A 56 1.70 -6.31 18.40
C GLN A 56 0.71 -7.43 18.81
N ASN A 57 0.56 -8.47 17.97
CA ASN A 57 -0.42 -9.56 18.10
C ASN A 57 -1.90 -9.10 18.08
N LYS A 58 -2.19 -7.99 17.40
CA LYS A 58 -3.53 -7.43 17.19
C LYS A 58 -3.86 -7.32 15.71
N VAL A 59 -5.04 -7.79 15.33
CA VAL A 59 -5.54 -7.75 13.95
C VAL A 59 -5.94 -6.32 13.53
N PRO A 60 -5.88 -6.00 12.22
CA PRO A 60 -6.44 -4.75 11.70
C PRO A 60 -7.98 -4.81 11.68
N THR A 61 -8.64 -3.66 11.49
CA THR A 61 -10.00 -3.68 10.92
C THR A 61 -9.89 -4.13 9.47
N TYR A 62 -10.84 -4.93 9.00
CA TYR A 62 -10.80 -5.54 7.67
C TYR A 62 -11.97 -5.06 6.81
N PRO A 63 -11.81 -4.91 5.48
CA PRO A 63 -12.84 -4.33 4.63
C PRO A 63 -14.13 -5.15 4.68
N THR A 64 -15.27 -4.49 4.64
CA THR A 64 -16.58 -5.12 4.79
C THR A 64 -17.62 -4.48 3.87
N TRP A 65 -18.82 -5.05 3.88
CA TRP A 65 -19.98 -4.55 3.17
C TRP A 65 -20.51 -3.26 3.78
N ALA A 66 -20.82 -2.29 2.94
CA ALA A 66 -21.36 -0.98 3.31
C ALA A 66 -22.86 -1.04 3.65
N PHE A 67 -23.60 -2.03 3.13
CA PHE A 67 -25.06 -2.16 3.26
C PHE A 67 -25.50 -3.58 3.62
N SER A 68 -24.96 -4.10 4.72
CA SER A 68 -25.31 -5.41 5.33
C SER A 68 -25.14 -6.66 4.43
N GLY A 69 -24.41 -6.56 3.33
CA GLY A 69 -23.99 -7.72 2.54
C GLY A 69 -23.01 -8.65 3.30
N SER A 70 -22.68 -9.78 2.67
CA SER A 70 -21.75 -10.79 3.19
C SER A 70 -21.03 -11.50 2.04
N PRO A 71 -20.09 -12.44 2.28
CA PRO A 71 -19.48 -13.20 1.19
C PRO A 71 -20.51 -13.90 0.30
N ASP A 72 -21.64 -14.32 0.87
CA ASP A 72 -22.63 -15.17 0.19
C ASP A 72 -23.97 -14.46 -0.03
N THR A 73 -24.07 -13.17 0.30
CA THR A 73 -25.26 -12.32 0.06
C THR A 73 -24.85 -10.92 -0.41
N ALA A 74 -25.49 -10.43 -1.47
CA ALA A 74 -25.28 -9.05 -1.92
C ALA A 74 -25.69 -8.02 -0.86
N ASP A 75 -25.14 -6.80 -0.98
CA ASP A 75 -25.63 -5.62 -0.26
C ASP A 75 -27.11 -5.33 -0.58
N VAL A 76 -27.81 -4.74 0.39
CA VAL A 76 -29.18 -4.23 0.23
C VAL A 76 -29.13 -2.70 0.30
N TYR A 77 -29.09 -2.05 -0.86
CA TYR A 77 -28.77 -0.63 -1.00
C TYR A 77 -29.87 0.34 -0.51
N ASP A 78 -30.07 0.40 0.81
CA ASP A 78 -30.89 1.40 1.50
C ASP A 78 -30.35 1.74 2.91
N SER A 79 -30.85 2.82 3.51
CA SER A 79 -30.35 3.32 4.80
C SER A 79 -30.75 2.48 6.02
N ALA A 80 -31.71 1.56 5.93
CA ALA A 80 -32.01 0.62 7.00
C ALA A 80 -31.01 -0.54 7.07
N HIS A 81 -30.26 -0.76 5.98
CA HIS A 81 -29.21 -1.77 5.88
C HIS A 81 -27.79 -1.20 5.92
N GLN A 82 -27.61 0.12 6.05
CA GLN A 82 -26.28 0.74 6.21
C GLN A 82 -25.52 0.08 7.38
N THR A 83 -24.32 -0.42 7.10
CA THR A 83 -23.53 -1.20 8.08
C THR A 83 -23.08 -0.30 9.23
N VAL A 84 -23.60 -0.60 10.42
CA VAL A 84 -23.32 0.11 11.69
C VAL A 84 -21.81 0.28 11.92
N PRO A 85 -21.34 1.48 12.35
CA PRO A 85 -19.93 1.70 12.65
C PRO A 85 -19.48 0.91 13.88
N ALA A 86 -18.16 0.78 14.03
CA ALA A 86 -17.55 0.10 15.16
C ALA A 86 -16.81 1.11 16.06
N PRO A 87 -16.91 1.03 17.40
CA PRO A 87 -16.17 1.93 18.27
C PRO A 87 -14.65 1.64 18.23
N GLN A 88 -13.84 2.69 18.34
CA GLN A 88 -12.40 2.55 18.52
C GLN A 88 -12.10 2.00 19.93
N CYS A 89 -11.10 1.14 20.07
CA CYS A 89 -10.59 0.69 21.37
C CYS A 89 -9.22 1.30 21.68
N ASP A 90 -8.76 1.11 22.91
CA ASP A 90 -7.41 1.50 23.31
C ASP A 90 -6.35 0.79 22.46
N TYR A 91 -5.38 1.57 21.98
CA TYR A 91 -4.23 1.09 21.24
C TYR A 91 -3.41 0.11 22.10
N PRO A 92 -2.98 -1.06 21.56
CA PRO A 92 -2.92 -1.44 20.15
C PRO A 92 -4.13 -2.23 19.59
N ASP A 93 -5.29 -2.26 20.25
CA ASP A 93 -6.43 -3.13 19.86
C ASP A 93 -7.28 -2.57 18.69
N VAL A 94 -6.63 -2.22 17.60
CA VAL A 94 -7.20 -1.47 16.46
C VAL A 94 -8.39 -2.19 15.82
N GLY A 95 -8.29 -3.50 15.55
CA GLY A 95 -9.35 -4.30 14.94
C GLY A 95 -10.46 -4.80 15.89
N CYS A 96 -10.56 -4.26 17.11
CA CYS A 96 -11.63 -4.64 18.04
C CYS A 96 -13.03 -4.32 17.48
N ASN A 97 -14.07 -5.06 17.92
CA ASN A 97 -15.50 -4.75 17.67
C ASN A 97 -15.91 -4.60 16.18
N SER A 98 -15.05 -4.98 15.24
CA SER A 98 -15.24 -4.82 13.81
C SER A 98 -14.89 -6.11 13.06
N ARG A 99 -15.22 -6.17 11.77
CA ARG A 99 -14.72 -7.24 10.90
C ARG A 99 -13.19 -7.28 10.94
N ASN A 100 -12.64 -8.49 11.05
CA ASN A 100 -11.21 -8.79 10.99
C ASN A 100 -10.97 -9.98 10.02
N PRO A 101 -9.72 -10.35 9.68
CA PRO A 101 -9.44 -11.40 8.68
C PRO A 101 -9.97 -12.79 9.04
N GLY A 102 -10.16 -13.14 10.32
CA GLY A 102 -10.73 -14.42 10.75
C GLY A 102 -9.95 -15.70 10.40
N VAL A 103 -8.81 -15.60 9.72
CA VAL A 103 -7.98 -16.73 9.25
C VAL A 103 -6.52 -16.57 9.67
N ALA A 104 -5.76 -17.67 9.72
CA ALA A 104 -4.35 -17.62 10.09
C ALA A 104 -3.51 -16.78 9.11
N THR A 105 -2.43 -16.15 9.61
CA THR A 105 -1.47 -15.41 8.78
C THR A 105 -0.75 -16.35 7.79
N GLY A 106 -0.23 -15.80 6.70
CA GLY A 106 0.36 -16.56 5.60
C GLY A 106 -0.67 -17.20 4.65
N ASN A 107 -1.91 -16.71 4.65
CA ASN A 107 -3.00 -17.18 3.79
C ASN A 107 -3.68 -16.01 3.07
N GLN A 108 -4.44 -16.30 2.01
CA GLN A 108 -5.40 -15.31 1.48
C GLN A 108 -6.38 -14.88 2.58
N GLY A 109 -6.71 -13.60 2.60
CA GLY A 109 -7.79 -13.07 3.43
C GLY A 109 -9.17 -13.44 2.86
N PRO A 110 -10.23 -13.35 3.68
CA PRO A 110 -11.58 -13.64 3.23
C PRO A 110 -12.06 -12.59 2.21
N ARG A 111 -13.01 -12.96 1.35
CA ARG A 111 -13.61 -12.04 0.38
C ARG A 111 -14.20 -10.79 1.05
N PHE A 112 -14.14 -9.67 0.35
CA PHE A 112 -14.72 -8.37 0.71
C PHE A 112 -15.15 -7.66 -0.58
N PRO A 113 -16.12 -6.74 -0.54
CA PRO A 113 -16.53 -5.99 -1.72
C PRO A 113 -15.49 -4.90 -2.05
N LEU A 114 -15.28 -4.66 -3.33
CA LEU A 114 -14.49 -3.54 -3.83
C LEU A 114 -15.39 -2.65 -4.67
N TYR A 115 -15.82 -1.54 -4.08
CA TYR A 115 -16.73 -0.59 -4.72
C TYR A 115 -15.95 0.23 -5.74
N PHE A 116 -16.32 0.19 -7.02
CA PHE A 116 -15.58 0.85 -8.08
C PHE A 116 -16.44 1.82 -8.91
N THR A 117 -15.83 2.92 -9.31
CA THR A 117 -16.42 3.90 -10.25
C THR A 117 -15.50 4.08 -11.44
N THR A 118 -16.03 4.17 -12.65
CA THR A 118 -15.24 4.33 -13.87
C THR A 118 -15.62 5.60 -14.61
N LYS A 119 -14.64 6.45 -14.91
CA LYS A 119 -14.89 7.73 -15.59
C LYS A 119 -13.83 8.06 -16.63
N LYS A 120 -14.29 8.26 -17.87
CA LYS A 120 -13.54 8.98 -18.90
C LYS A 120 -13.51 10.47 -18.52
N CYS A 121 -12.31 11.02 -18.34
CA CYS A 121 -12.09 12.42 -17.93
C CYS A 121 -11.83 13.33 -19.14
N SER A 122 -11.18 12.79 -20.17
CA SER A 122 -10.91 13.44 -21.46
C SER A 122 -10.88 12.39 -22.57
N ASP A 123 -10.61 12.78 -23.81
CA ASP A 123 -10.35 11.84 -24.90
C ASP A 123 -9.04 11.04 -24.75
N THR A 124 -8.20 11.41 -23.78
CA THR A 124 -6.89 10.79 -23.52
C THR A 124 -6.72 10.25 -22.11
N GLU A 125 -7.71 10.34 -21.22
CA GLU A 125 -7.63 9.89 -19.82
C GLU A 125 -8.92 9.20 -19.34
N VAL A 126 -8.78 8.01 -18.74
CA VAL A 126 -9.85 7.29 -18.03
C VAL A 126 -9.36 6.81 -16.66
N ARG A 127 -10.13 7.10 -15.61
CA ARG A 127 -9.82 6.71 -14.23
C ARG A 127 -10.78 5.62 -13.75
N VAL A 128 -10.24 4.64 -13.03
CA VAL A 128 -11.01 3.72 -12.18
C VAL A 128 -10.60 3.97 -10.74
N ALA A 129 -11.58 4.24 -9.87
CA ALA A 129 -11.35 4.37 -8.43
C ALA A 129 -11.91 3.13 -7.72
N TYR A 130 -11.07 2.44 -6.95
CA TYR A 130 -11.36 1.23 -6.20
C TYR A 130 -11.39 1.55 -4.70
N ASN A 131 -12.56 1.42 -4.07
CA ASN A 131 -12.82 1.92 -2.72
C ASN A 131 -13.14 0.75 -1.76
N LEU A 132 -12.48 0.76 -0.60
CA LEU A 132 -12.70 -0.19 0.50
C LEU A 132 -13.43 0.51 1.64
N TYR A 133 -14.47 -0.14 2.17
CA TYR A 133 -15.20 0.32 3.34
C TYR A 133 -14.75 -0.43 4.61
N TYR A 134 -14.50 0.32 5.67
CA TYR A 134 -14.26 -0.20 7.01
C TYR A 134 -15.27 0.42 7.99
N GLN A 135 -15.65 -0.32 9.04
CA GLN A 135 -16.64 0.18 10.02
C GLN A 135 -16.11 1.36 10.87
N LYS A 136 -14.80 1.61 10.83
CA LYS A 136 -14.09 2.63 11.59
C LYS A 136 -12.66 2.79 11.09
N ASP A 137 -12.00 3.82 11.58
CA ASP A 137 -10.57 4.08 11.52
C ASP A 137 -9.97 4.21 12.94
N GLY A 138 -8.70 3.83 13.10
CA GLY A 138 -7.90 4.22 14.26
C GLY A 138 -8.20 3.52 15.59
N ALA A 139 -7.63 4.12 16.65
CA ALA A 139 -7.68 3.65 18.03
C ALA A 139 -7.68 4.84 19.00
N LYS A 140 -7.89 4.56 20.29
CA LYS A 140 -7.76 5.53 21.38
C LYS A 140 -6.35 5.43 21.96
N VAL A 141 -5.66 6.56 22.07
CA VAL A 141 -4.28 6.66 22.57
C VAL A 141 -4.34 7.51 23.83
N LEU A 142 -4.40 6.84 24.97
CA LEU A 142 -4.74 7.43 26.27
C LEU A 142 -6.11 8.15 26.21
N PHE A 143 -6.13 9.47 26.12
CA PHE A 143 -7.35 10.30 26.07
C PHE A 143 -7.61 10.91 24.68
N VAL A 144 -6.82 10.53 23.67
CA VAL A 144 -6.91 11.06 22.31
C VAL A 144 -7.48 9.99 21.39
N GLU A 145 -8.61 10.26 20.75
CA GLU A 145 -9.12 9.43 19.64
C GLU A 145 -8.33 9.78 18.38
N THR A 146 -7.62 8.81 17.78
CA THR A 146 -6.79 9.09 16.59
C THR A 146 -7.56 8.98 15.29
N GLY A 147 -8.67 8.25 15.28
CA GLY A 147 -9.52 7.95 14.12
C GLY A 147 -11.01 7.98 14.45
N HIS A 148 -11.86 7.60 13.50
CA HIS A 148 -13.30 7.86 13.53
C HIS A 148 -14.20 6.64 13.27
N GLU A 149 -15.50 6.80 13.53
CA GLU A 149 -16.55 5.90 13.01
C GLU A 149 -16.67 6.02 11.49
N HIS A 150 -16.88 4.88 10.81
CA HIS A 150 -16.80 4.69 9.36
C HIS A 150 -15.45 5.09 8.74
N ASP A 151 -15.06 4.41 7.66
CA ASP A 151 -13.85 4.76 6.91
C ASP A 151 -13.92 4.26 5.45
N TRP A 152 -13.30 5.01 4.55
CA TRP A 152 -13.39 4.87 3.09
C TRP A 152 -12.05 5.20 2.41
N GLU A 153 -11.16 4.22 2.36
CA GLU A 153 -9.85 4.35 1.68
C GLU A 153 -9.91 3.77 0.26
N ARG A 154 -9.10 4.28 -0.67
CA ARG A 154 -9.15 3.90 -2.09
C ARG A 154 -7.80 3.88 -2.81
N VAL A 155 -7.78 3.23 -3.96
CA VAL A 155 -6.72 3.35 -4.97
C VAL A 155 -7.37 3.83 -6.27
N ILE A 156 -6.80 4.82 -6.94
CA ILE A 156 -7.26 5.30 -8.25
C ILE A 156 -6.21 4.96 -9.29
N VAL A 157 -6.58 4.13 -10.27
CA VAL A 157 -5.72 3.84 -11.43
C VAL A 157 -6.12 4.76 -12.58
N ILE A 158 -5.14 5.50 -13.08
CA ILE A 158 -5.28 6.46 -14.18
C ILE A 158 -4.65 5.83 -15.42
N HIS A 159 -5.47 5.62 -16.45
CA HIS A 159 -5.05 5.12 -17.74
C HIS A 159 -5.03 6.27 -18.74
N THR A 160 -3.98 6.35 -19.55
CA THR A 160 -3.86 7.37 -20.60
C THR A 160 -3.64 6.76 -21.98
N ARG A 161 -4.09 7.49 -22.99
CA ARG A 161 -4.01 7.15 -24.42
C ARG A 161 -2.73 7.72 -25.02
N ASP A 162 -1.93 6.87 -25.63
CA ASP A 162 -0.73 7.29 -26.37
C ASP A 162 -1.07 7.85 -27.77
N ALA A 163 -0.05 8.35 -28.48
CA ALA A 163 -0.20 8.85 -29.85
C ALA A 163 -0.60 7.74 -30.86
N SER A 164 -0.36 6.47 -30.53
CA SER A 164 -0.71 5.28 -31.31
C SER A 164 -2.15 4.81 -31.10
N SER A 165 -2.95 5.50 -30.27
CA SER A 165 -4.31 5.09 -29.86
C SER A 165 -4.35 3.84 -28.96
N THR A 166 -3.26 3.61 -28.23
CA THR A 166 -3.09 2.55 -27.24
C THR A 166 -3.26 3.12 -25.84
N TRP A 167 -4.08 2.50 -25.02
CA TRP A 167 -4.30 2.83 -23.62
C TRP A 167 -3.54 1.87 -22.71
N MET A 168 -3.00 2.42 -21.62
CA MET A 168 -2.32 1.68 -20.56
C MET A 168 -2.50 2.44 -19.22
N PRO A 169 -2.46 1.78 -18.06
CA PRO A 169 -2.33 2.48 -16.79
C PRO A 169 -0.97 3.19 -16.75
N THR A 170 -0.96 4.47 -16.38
CA THR A 170 0.26 5.28 -16.31
C THR A 170 0.54 5.87 -14.94
N ARG A 171 -0.46 5.91 -14.04
CA ARG A 171 -0.32 6.42 -12.67
C ARG A 171 -1.32 5.75 -11.72
N ALA A 172 -0.89 5.52 -10.49
CA ALA A 172 -1.75 5.12 -9.38
C ALA A 172 -1.73 6.17 -8.27
N LEU A 173 -2.90 6.52 -7.75
CA LEU A 173 -3.08 7.34 -6.55
C LEU A 173 -3.54 6.43 -5.41
N TYR A 174 -2.75 6.33 -4.34
CA TYR A 174 -3.09 5.58 -3.14
C TYR A 174 -3.54 6.57 -2.07
N SER A 175 -4.73 6.42 -1.50
CA SER A 175 -5.22 7.35 -0.49
C SER A 175 -4.41 7.27 0.81
N ALA A 176 -4.17 8.43 1.41
CA ALA A 176 -3.44 8.56 2.66
C ALA A 176 -4.00 9.74 3.47
N HIS A 177 -4.82 9.42 4.47
CA HIS A 177 -5.49 10.41 5.31
C HIS A 177 -6.29 11.42 4.47
N SER A 178 -5.92 12.71 4.48
CA SER A 178 -6.60 13.76 3.69
C SER A 178 -6.10 13.93 2.25
N GLY A 179 -5.23 13.04 1.75
CA GLY A 179 -4.57 13.20 0.45
C GLY A 179 -4.26 11.88 -0.27
N TYR A 180 -3.30 11.92 -1.19
CA TYR A 180 -2.88 10.77 -2.01
C TYR A 180 -1.37 10.71 -2.16
N HIS A 181 -0.81 9.50 -2.05
CA HIS A 181 0.49 9.18 -2.60
C HIS A 181 0.33 8.90 -4.10
N SER A 182 1.02 9.66 -4.94
CA SER A 182 0.98 9.55 -6.40
C SER A 182 2.23 8.87 -6.93
N TYR A 183 2.08 7.73 -7.60
CA TYR A 183 3.18 7.00 -8.22
C TYR A 183 2.91 6.78 -9.71
N ASP A 184 3.88 7.05 -10.57
CA ASP A 184 3.83 6.61 -11.95
C ASP A 184 3.90 5.07 -12.01
N TRP A 185 3.23 4.46 -12.98
CA TRP A 185 2.91 3.02 -12.92
C TRP A 185 4.13 2.11 -12.78
N ASN A 186 5.24 2.50 -13.41
CA ASN A 186 6.49 1.76 -13.39
C ASN A 186 7.33 1.98 -12.11
N ASP A 187 6.98 2.96 -11.27
CA ASP A 187 7.60 3.23 -9.97
C ASP A 187 6.84 2.55 -8.81
N ILE A 188 5.71 1.91 -9.09
CA ILE A 188 5.02 1.02 -8.14
C ILE A 188 5.98 -0.14 -7.80
N GLN A 189 6.37 -0.28 -6.53
CA GLN A 189 7.44 -1.20 -6.12
C GLN A 189 7.13 -2.66 -6.47
N ASN A 190 5.85 -3.04 -6.41
CA ASN A 190 5.40 -4.40 -6.67
C ASN A 190 4.08 -4.39 -7.46
N THR A 191 4.08 -5.13 -8.57
CA THR A 191 2.94 -5.40 -9.43
C THR A 191 2.91 -6.91 -9.74
N LEU A 192 1.79 -7.42 -10.25
CA LEU A 192 1.58 -8.83 -10.60
C LEU A 192 0.90 -8.94 -11.97
N THR A 193 1.13 -10.05 -12.68
CA THR A 193 0.32 -10.38 -13.88
C THR A 193 -1.08 -10.80 -13.46
N THR A 194 -2.05 -10.74 -14.40
CA THR A 194 -3.39 -11.31 -14.16
C THR A 194 -3.35 -12.78 -13.75
N GLU A 195 -2.49 -13.61 -14.38
CA GLU A 195 -2.33 -15.02 -13.98
C GLU A 195 -1.83 -15.17 -12.53
N ASP A 196 -0.88 -14.33 -12.09
CA ASP A 196 -0.36 -14.38 -10.72
C ASP A 196 -1.43 -13.92 -9.70
N ALA A 197 -2.18 -12.87 -10.02
CA ALA A 197 -3.25 -12.34 -9.18
C ALA A 197 -4.45 -13.30 -9.07
N GLU A 198 -4.90 -13.90 -10.18
CA GLU A 198 -5.98 -14.89 -10.23
C GLU A 198 -5.58 -16.22 -9.58
N ALA A 199 -4.33 -16.67 -9.75
CA ALA A 199 -3.77 -17.78 -8.98
C ALA A 199 -3.62 -17.46 -7.48
N GLY A 200 -3.91 -16.22 -7.07
CA GLY A 200 -3.89 -15.79 -5.68
C GLY A 200 -2.48 -15.74 -5.10
N LYS A 201 -1.46 -15.51 -5.92
CA LYS A 201 -0.11 -15.19 -5.47
C LYS A 201 -0.11 -13.75 -4.98
N GLY A 202 0.32 -13.54 -3.74
CA GLY A 202 0.39 -12.20 -3.15
C GLY A 202 1.77 -11.89 -2.58
N PRO A 203 2.24 -12.63 -1.56
CA PRO A 203 3.50 -12.37 -0.89
C PRO A 203 4.72 -12.41 -1.82
N GLU A 204 4.65 -13.16 -2.91
CA GLU A 204 5.65 -13.27 -3.98
C GLU A 204 4.93 -13.42 -5.34
N PRO A 205 5.56 -13.06 -6.47
CA PRO A 205 6.87 -12.41 -6.59
C PRO A 205 6.88 -10.96 -6.10
N ASN A 206 8.01 -10.50 -5.58
CA ASN A 206 8.29 -9.09 -5.26
C ASN A 206 9.32 -8.46 -6.20
N GLY A 207 9.32 -7.12 -6.29
CA GLY A 207 10.24 -6.36 -7.13
C GLY A 207 9.95 -6.41 -8.63
N LEU A 208 8.78 -6.90 -9.04
CA LEU A 208 8.28 -6.78 -10.42
C LEU A 208 7.46 -5.50 -10.56
N GLN A 209 7.73 -4.71 -11.59
CA GLN A 209 7.12 -3.40 -11.83
C GLN A 209 6.53 -3.35 -13.24
N GLY A 210 5.51 -2.51 -13.47
CA GLY A 210 4.91 -2.37 -14.80
C GLY A 210 4.13 -3.58 -15.29
N LEU A 211 3.48 -4.34 -14.39
CA LEU A 211 2.50 -5.40 -14.69
C LEU A 211 1.05 -4.90 -14.50
N ASP A 212 0.06 -5.80 -14.60
CA ASP A 212 -1.38 -5.46 -14.61
C ASP A 212 -1.95 -5.04 -13.24
N HIS A 213 -1.56 -5.73 -12.16
CA HIS A 213 -2.18 -5.57 -10.84
C HIS A 213 -1.20 -4.98 -9.82
N PRO A 214 -1.40 -3.73 -9.35
CA PRO A 214 -0.52 -3.13 -8.36
C PRO A 214 -0.78 -3.73 -6.97
N LYS A 215 0.28 -3.93 -6.18
CA LYS A 215 0.11 -4.26 -4.76
C LYS A 215 -0.29 -3.01 -3.98
N ALA A 216 -1.22 -3.16 -3.05
CA ALA A 216 -1.70 -2.11 -2.16
C ALA A 216 -1.59 -2.57 -0.71
N TYR A 217 -0.58 -2.06 0.00
CA TYR A 217 -0.32 -2.36 1.40
C TYR A 217 -1.13 -1.42 2.28
N VAL A 218 -2.12 -1.98 2.97
CA VAL A 218 -3.03 -1.27 3.88
C VAL A 218 -2.34 -1.09 5.23
N SER A 219 -2.35 0.14 5.77
CA SER A 219 -1.80 0.38 7.11
C SER A 219 -2.68 -0.21 8.21
N TRP A 220 -2.06 -0.96 9.12
CA TRP A 220 -2.69 -1.84 10.11
C TRP A 220 -3.67 -1.14 11.07
N SER A 221 -3.39 0.11 11.42
CA SER A 221 -4.19 0.89 12.36
C SER A 221 -5.00 2.01 11.70
N LYS A 222 -4.69 2.38 10.46
CA LYS A 222 -5.06 3.68 9.88
C LYS A 222 -5.49 3.65 8.42
N HIS A 223 -5.59 2.45 7.85
CA HIS A 223 -6.05 2.05 6.51
C HIS A 223 -5.43 2.73 5.28
N ALA A 224 -4.75 3.88 5.42
CA ALA A 224 -3.93 4.53 4.41
C ALA A 224 -3.13 3.52 3.60
N HIS A 225 -3.17 3.69 2.28
CA HIS A 225 -2.68 2.74 1.29
C HIS A 225 -1.29 3.14 0.76
N PHE A 226 -0.48 2.13 0.46
CA PHE A 226 0.90 2.32 -0.02
C PHE A 226 1.29 1.31 -1.11
N HIS A 227 2.24 1.69 -1.97
CA HIS A 227 2.84 0.79 -2.97
C HIS A 227 3.91 -0.17 -2.41
N ASP A 228 4.33 0.04 -1.16
CA ASP A 228 5.47 -0.62 -0.51
C ASP A 228 5.14 -1.18 0.88
N ARG A 229 6.04 -2.01 1.40
CA ARG A 229 5.90 -2.64 2.72
C ARG A 229 6.80 -1.97 3.77
N ASN A 230 6.22 -1.60 4.92
CA ASN A 230 6.94 -1.07 6.09
C ASN A 230 6.51 -1.78 7.38
N THR A 231 7.35 -2.70 7.87
CA THR A 231 7.16 -3.38 9.16
C THR A 231 8.15 -2.88 10.23
N GLY A 232 8.67 -1.66 10.10
CA GLY A 232 9.68 -1.09 11.00
C GLY A 232 9.13 -0.31 12.19
N TRP A 233 7.93 0.25 12.08
CA TRP A 233 7.34 1.12 13.11
C TRP A 233 5.96 0.63 13.53
N ASN A 234 5.76 0.48 14.83
CA ASN A 234 4.50 0.01 15.42
C ASN A 234 4.20 0.69 16.77
N ASP A 235 4.60 1.94 16.91
CA ASP A 235 4.10 2.84 17.95
C ASP A 235 2.84 3.58 17.47
N ALA A 236 2.14 4.26 18.38
CA ALA A 236 0.88 4.94 18.08
C ALA A 236 1.00 6.21 17.23
N ILE A 237 2.17 6.87 17.21
CA ILE A 237 2.38 8.13 16.48
C ILE A 237 2.68 7.82 15.01
N SER A 238 3.54 6.83 14.74
CA SER A 238 3.90 6.44 13.37
C SER A 238 2.71 5.99 12.52
N GLN A 239 1.62 5.50 13.13
CA GLN A 239 0.43 5.07 12.38
C GLN A 239 -0.30 6.22 11.67
N SER A 240 -0.19 7.46 12.18
CA SER A 240 -0.77 8.66 11.56
C SER A 240 0.23 9.35 10.61
N THR A 241 1.14 8.59 9.99
CA THR A 241 2.20 9.07 9.10
C THR A 241 2.57 8.00 8.06
N ASP A 242 3.37 8.37 7.06
CA ASP A 242 3.92 7.47 6.04
C ASP A 242 4.74 6.29 6.61
N ASN A 243 5.12 6.35 7.90
CA ASN A 243 5.80 5.26 8.61
C ASN A 243 4.85 4.16 9.10
N ALA A 244 3.53 4.29 8.92
CA ALA A 244 2.53 3.36 9.46
C ALA A 244 2.79 1.89 9.11
N PHE A 245 2.52 1.00 10.08
CA PHE A 245 2.81 -0.42 9.95
C PHE A 245 1.97 -1.05 8.85
N ARG A 246 2.62 -1.67 7.88
CA ARG A 246 1.96 -2.33 6.73
C ARG A 246 2.79 -3.52 6.29
N GLY A 247 2.11 -4.62 5.97
CA GLY A 247 2.73 -5.93 5.80
C GLY A 247 1.89 -6.86 4.92
N GLN A 248 2.15 -8.15 4.99
CA GLN A 248 1.65 -9.15 4.04
C GLN A 248 1.17 -10.45 4.71
N ASP A 249 0.68 -10.35 5.95
CA ASP A 249 0.13 -11.51 6.69
C ASP A 249 -1.09 -12.11 6.00
N TRP A 250 -1.90 -11.25 5.36
CA TRP A 250 -3.01 -11.62 4.50
C TRP A 250 -2.99 -10.81 3.21
N TRP A 251 -3.54 -11.37 2.15
CA TRP A 251 -3.70 -10.70 0.87
C TRP A 251 -4.99 -11.14 0.18
N LYS A 252 -5.55 -10.30 -0.69
CA LYS A 252 -6.66 -10.68 -1.55
C LYS A 252 -6.64 -9.90 -2.86
N PHE A 253 -6.61 -10.65 -3.96
CA PHE A 253 -7.16 -10.17 -5.22
C PHE A 253 -8.66 -10.47 -5.20
N VAL A 254 -9.50 -9.49 -5.53
CA VAL A 254 -10.95 -9.64 -5.48
C VAL A 254 -11.44 -10.41 -6.70
N GLU A 255 -12.50 -11.20 -6.54
CA GLU A 255 -13.10 -11.93 -7.65
C GLU A 255 -14.05 -10.99 -8.43
N LYS A 256 -14.34 -11.23 -9.72
CA LYS A 256 -15.27 -10.38 -10.49
C LYS A 256 -16.65 -10.20 -9.83
N ARG A 257 -17.09 -11.15 -9.01
CA ARG A 257 -18.34 -11.10 -8.21
C ARG A 257 -18.28 -10.20 -6.99
N ASP A 258 -17.09 -9.79 -6.57
CA ASP A 258 -16.85 -8.90 -5.43
C ASP A 258 -16.61 -7.44 -5.87
N LEU A 259 -16.46 -7.18 -7.18
CA LEU A 259 -16.47 -5.83 -7.74
C LEU A 259 -17.91 -5.28 -7.76
N ILE A 260 -18.13 -4.15 -7.10
CA ILE A 260 -19.44 -3.49 -7.03
C ILE A 260 -19.38 -2.16 -7.79
N GLN A 261 -20.10 -2.05 -8.91
CA GLN A 261 -20.16 -0.79 -9.67
C GLN A 261 -20.95 0.27 -8.88
N SER A 262 -20.27 1.31 -8.41
CA SER A 262 -20.81 2.36 -7.52
C SER A 262 -20.92 3.74 -8.17
N ASP A 263 -20.93 3.82 -9.51
CA ASP A 263 -21.24 5.08 -10.20
C ASP A 263 -22.63 5.61 -9.80
N ILE A 264 -22.83 6.94 -9.79
CA ILE A 264 -24.08 7.59 -9.34
C ILE A 264 -25.34 6.98 -9.95
N GLU A 265 -25.29 6.43 -11.16
CA GLU A 265 -26.51 5.88 -11.76
C GLU A 265 -26.91 4.49 -11.23
N THR A 266 -26.02 3.75 -10.57
CA THR A 266 -26.33 2.43 -9.99
C THR A 266 -27.07 2.54 -8.65
N ALA A 267 -27.72 1.46 -8.22
CA ALA A 267 -28.33 1.39 -6.89
C ALA A 267 -27.28 1.53 -5.77
N ALA A 268 -26.08 0.97 -5.97
CA ALA A 268 -24.98 1.11 -5.02
C ALA A 268 -24.55 2.56 -4.86
N GLY A 269 -24.31 3.28 -5.97
CA GLY A 269 -24.00 4.72 -5.93
C GLY A 269 -25.10 5.52 -5.22
N LYS A 270 -26.37 5.35 -5.62
CA LYS A 270 -27.50 6.08 -5.03
C LYS A 270 -27.66 5.88 -3.52
N ALA A 271 -27.36 4.70 -2.99
CA ALA A 271 -27.33 4.48 -1.54
C ALA A 271 -26.06 5.05 -0.89
N LEU A 272 -24.90 4.92 -1.55
CA LEU A 272 -23.64 5.50 -1.08
C LEU A 272 -23.73 7.03 -0.93
N ASP A 273 -24.42 7.77 -1.80
CA ASP A 273 -24.66 9.23 -1.68
C ASP A 273 -25.49 9.62 -0.45
N ALA A 274 -26.46 8.77 -0.11
CA ALA A 274 -27.55 9.08 0.80
C ALA A 274 -27.30 8.60 2.25
N ALA A 275 -26.31 7.73 2.44
CA ALA A 275 -25.83 7.29 3.73
C ALA A 275 -25.07 8.41 4.46
N ASP A 276 -25.15 8.42 5.80
CA ASP A 276 -24.31 9.29 6.64
C ASP A 276 -23.11 8.50 7.15
N TRP A 277 -21.92 8.76 6.62
CA TRP A 277 -20.66 8.16 7.11
C TRP A 277 -19.96 9.03 8.17
N GLY A 278 -20.67 9.96 8.81
CA GLY A 278 -20.15 10.79 9.89
C GLY A 278 -18.93 11.61 9.46
N SER A 279 -17.84 11.53 10.22
CA SER A 279 -16.59 12.26 9.91
C SER A 279 -15.83 11.75 8.69
N ALA A 280 -16.11 10.54 8.17
CA ALA A 280 -15.57 10.10 6.88
C ALA A 280 -16.08 10.96 5.69
N THR A 281 -17.04 11.86 5.94
CA THR A 281 -17.52 12.88 4.98
C THR A 281 -16.87 14.27 5.14
N ARG A 282 -15.90 14.46 6.07
CA ARG A 282 -15.43 15.81 6.46
C ARG A 282 -13.92 15.97 6.63
N SER A 283 -13.30 16.62 5.65
CA SER A 283 -12.27 17.61 5.97
C SER A 283 -12.92 18.81 6.69
N GLY A 284 -12.24 19.36 7.70
CA GLY A 284 -12.85 20.34 8.60
C GLY A 284 -12.73 21.80 8.15
N GLY A 285 -13.87 22.48 7.97
CA GLY A 285 -13.98 23.91 8.29
C GLY A 285 -13.90 24.95 7.16
N ALA A 286 -15.08 25.32 6.65
CA ALA A 286 -15.45 26.69 6.28
C ALA A 286 -14.58 27.49 5.27
N ALA A 287 -14.76 27.19 3.98
CA ALA A 287 -14.85 28.21 2.93
C ALA A 287 -15.92 27.80 1.91
N GLY A 288 -16.47 28.72 1.13
CA GLY A 288 -17.55 28.39 0.20
C GLY A 288 -17.41 29.02 -1.18
N LEU A 289 -17.96 28.28 -2.16
CA LEU A 289 -18.50 28.73 -3.46
C LEU A 289 -17.64 28.52 -4.74
N LEU A 290 -18.37 28.14 -5.79
CA LEU A 290 -18.09 28.21 -7.24
C LEU A 290 -17.33 27.04 -7.93
N LEU A 291 -17.67 26.89 -9.22
CA LEU A 291 -17.27 25.88 -10.23
C LEU A 291 -17.64 24.41 -9.98
N THR A 292 -17.95 23.71 -11.07
CA THR A 292 -18.57 22.38 -11.11
C THR A 292 -17.73 21.42 -11.95
N LEU A 293 -17.27 20.33 -11.36
CA LEU A 293 -16.84 19.11 -12.07
C LEU A 293 -16.80 17.94 -11.06
N MET A 294 -16.95 16.71 -11.56
CA MET A 294 -17.01 15.46 -10.78
C MET A 294 -18.07 15.40 -9.65
N LYS A 295 -19.35 15.21 -10.01
CA LYS A 295 -20.24 14.42 -9.15
C LYS A 295 -19.93 12.92 -9.37
N VAL A 296 -19.16 12.35 -8.47
CA VAL A 296 -18.98 10.89 -8.29
C VAL A 296 -19.33 10.61 -6.83
N VAL A 297 -19.99 9.49 -6.56
CA VAL A 297 -21.01 9.47 -5.52
C VAL A 297 -20.70 8.43 -4.43
N ILE A 298 -20.03 8.97 -3.43
CA ILE A 298 -19.95 8.64 -2.01
C ILE A 298 -20.05 10.06 -1.36
N PRO A 299 -20.64 10.29 -0.16
CA PRO A 299 -21.30 11.54 0.20
C PRO A 299 -20.42 12.80 0.10
N PRO A 300 -21.05 13.97 -0.09
CA PRO A 300 -20.39 15.07 -0.78
C PRO A 300 -19.22 15.69 -0.02
N VAL A 301 -18.29 16.23 -0.81
CA VAL A 301 -17.13 17.05 -0.40
C VAL A 301 -15.86 16.28 0.01
N PHE A 302 -15.31 15.52 -0.95
CA PHE A 302 -13.95 15.87 -1.37
C PHE A 302 -14.03 17.18 -2.17
N GLU A 303 -13.65 18.31 -1.56
CA GLU A 303 -13.47 19.58 -2.27
C GLU A 303 -12.17 19.46 -3.10
N LYS A 304 -12.11 19.71 -4.42
CA LYS A 304 -12.60 20.84 -5.22
C LYS A 304 -11.79 22.14 -5.07
N ARG A 305 -10.50 21.98 -4.81
CA ARG A 305 -9.40 22.79 -5.38
C ARG A 305 -8.33 21.85 -5.97
N GLU A 306 -7.32 22.42 -6.62
CA GLU A 306 -6.10 21.73 -7.10
C GLU A 306 -6.31 20.64 -8.18
N LEU A 307 -6.91 20.98 -9.32
CA LEU A 307 -6.65 20.28 -10.61
C LEU A 307 -6.57 21.21 -11.84
N ASP A 308 -6.39 22.52 -11.63
CA ASP A 308 -6.01 23.51 -12.66
C ASP A 308 -4.81 24.32 -12.14
N ASP A 309 -3.61 23.73 -12.12
CA ASP A 309 -2.33 24.47 -12.03
C ASP A 309 -1.15 23.57 -12.42
N GLU A 310 -0.30 24.02 -13.36
CA GLU A 310 1.00 23.40 -13.66
C GLU A 310 2.05 23.86 -12.65
N GLY A 311 2.09 23.23 -11.47
CA GLY A 311 3.26 23.27 -10.59
C GLY A 311 2.97 23.55 -9.12
N THR A 312 2.93 22.49 -8.33
CA THR A 312 3.06 22.56 -6.87
C THR A 312 4.21 21.66 -6.44
N GLU A 313 5.43 22.22 -6.33
CA GLU A 313 6.50 21.53 -5.62
C GLU A 313 6.08 21.34 -4.15
N LEU A 314 6.19 20.12 -3.64
CA LEU A 314 5.92 19.86 -2.23
C LEU A 314 6.94 20.62 -1.37
N TYR A 315 6.49 21.56 -0.54
CA TYR A 315 7.35 22.34 0.34
C TYR A 315 8.16 21.42 1.27
N ARG A 316 9.45 21.23 0.94
CA ARG A 316 10.41 20.63 1.87
C ARG A 316 10.60 21.56 3.06
N LEU A 317 9.93 21.24 4.17
CA LEU A 317 10.17 21.88 5.46
C LEU A 317 11.67 21.87 5.76
N THR A 318 12.23 23.04 6.01
CA THR A 318 13.66 23.20 6.24
C THR A 318 14.03 22.84 7.69
N PRO A 319 15.31 22.59 7.99
CA PRO A 319 15.81 22.50 9.36
C PRO A 319 15.72 23.79 10.18
N ALA A 320 15.08 24.86 9.68
CA ALA A 320 14.66 26.03 10.45
C ALA A 320 13.18 25.94 10.85
N ASP A 321 12.30 25.48 9.96
CA ASP A 321 10.85 25.36 10.22
C ASP A 321 10.53 24.36 11.33
N LEU A 322 11.35 23.29 11.45
CA LEU A 322 11.27 22.35 12.56
C LEU A 322 11.59 23.01 13.92
N ARG A 323 12.52 23.98 13.98
CA ARG A 323 12.89 24.68 15.22
C ARG A 323 11.83 25.68 15.67
N ALA A 324 11.06 26.23 14.72
CA ALA A 324 9.91 27.06 15.05
C ALA A 324 8.82 26.27 15.80
N ARG A 325 8.80 24.92 15.68
CA ARG A 325 7.91 24.04 16.46
C ARG A 325 8.50 23.55 17.78
N GLU A 326 9.83 23.44 17.93
CA GLU A 326 10.47 23.12 19.23
C GLU A 326 10.10 24.14 20.33
N ILE A 327 9.87 25.41 19.96
CA ILE A 327 9.43 26.48 20.87
C ILE A 327 8.00 26.23 21.41
N GLY A 328 7.20 25.39 20.75
CA GLY A 328 5.86 24.99 21.22
C GLY A 328 5.87 23.97 22.36
N GLU A 329 6.94 23.17 22.51
CA GLU A 329 6.99 22.12 23.54
C GLU A 329 7.25 22.67 24.96
N GLU A 330 7.85 23.86 25.07
CA GLU A 330 8.17 24.51 26.36
C GLU A 330 6.90 24.83 27.18
N TRP A 331 5.78 25.13 26.51
CA TRP A 331 4.48 25.40 27.16
C TRP A 331 3.81 24.14 27.73
N LEU A 332 3.91 23.00 27.04
CA LEU A 332 3.35 21.73 27.52
C LEU A 332 4.17 21.13 28.69
N GLY A 333 5.45 21.48 28.78
CA GLY A 333 6.33 21.04 29.87
C GLY A 333 5.97 21.59 31.25
N GLU A 334 5.59 22.87 31.35
CA GLU A 334 5.25 23.49 32.64
C GLU A 334 3.92 23.00 33.24
N GLU A 335 2.91 22.77 32.40
CA GLU A 335 1.56 22.43 32.89
C GLU A 335 1.50 20.98 33.41
N LEU A 336 2.18 20.04 32.75
CA LEU A 336 2.34 18.66 33.24
C LEU A 336 3.06 18.59 34.59
N MET A 337 4.08 19.44 34.81
CA MET A 337 4.87 19.51 36.06
C MET A 337 4.06 20.00 37.28
N ARG A 338 2.86 20.58 37.07
CA ARG A 338 1.95 20.97 38.18
C ARG A 338 1.02 19.83 38.61
N SER A 339 0.87 18.79 37.80
CA SER A 339 0.06 17.61 38.17
C SER A 339 0.88 16.63 39.04
N ARG A 340 0.36 16.25 40.21
CA ARG A 340 1.02 15.25 41.08
C ARG A 340 0.72 13.82 40.63
N ILE A 341 1.26 13.41 39.48
CA ILE A 341 1.18 12.03 38.98
C ILE A 341 2.57 11.40 38.98
N TYR A 342 2.70 10.24 39.62
CA TYR A 342 3.97 9.54 39.83
C TYR A 342 4.27 8.59 38.67
N VAL A 343 5.28 8.90 37.86
CA VAL A 343 5.71 8.05 36.74
C VAL A 343 6.87 7.13 37.18
N PRO A 344 6.78 5.80 37.02
CA PRO A 344 7.85 4.85 37.37
C PRO A 344 9.15 5.05 36.57
N ARG A 345 10.30 4.77 37.21
CA ARG A 345 11.64 4.97 36.64
C ARG A 345 12.13 3.80 35.75
N GLU A 346 11.63 3.66 34.53
CA GLU A 346 12.29 2.80 33.52
C GLU A 346 12.59 3.49 32.17
N PHE A 347 11.95 4.63 31.85
CA PHE A 347 12.17 5.37 30.60
C PHE A 347 13.48 6.21 30.54
N ARG A 348 14.66 5.59 30.77
CA ARG A 348 15.98 6.24 30.57
C ARG A 348 17.10 5.30 30.08
N ALA A 349 16.94 4.66 28.92
CA ALA A 349 17.99 3.79 28.36
C ALA A 349 18.22 3.79 26.83
N TYR A 350 17.56 4.65 26.02
CA TYR A 350 17.79 4.70 24.56
C TYR A 350 18.00 6.12 24.00
N ARG A 351 19.23 6.64 24.12
CA ARG A 351 19.71 7.80 23.33
C ARG A 351 21.24 7.75 23.14
N ARG A 352 21.73 6.72 22.43
CA ARG A 352 23.10 6.63 21.87
C ARG A 352 23.21 5.46 20.88
N TYR A 353 23.00 5.73 19.59
CA TYR A 353 23.70 5.16 18.43
C TYR A 353 23.30 6.01 17.20
N ASN A 354 24.02 5.85 16.08
CA ASN A 354 23.80 6.55 14.80
C ASN A 354 24.02 8.08 14.79
N SER A 355 25.29 8.49 14.93
CA SER A 355 25.76 9.81 14.49
C SER A 355 27.22 9.78 14.02
N ALA A 356 27.51 8.92 13.01
CA ALA A 356 28.85 8.76 12.44
C ALA A 356 28.86 8.21 10.98
N ALA A 357 28.26 8.91 10.03
CA ALA A 357 28.45 8.67 8.59
C ALA A 357 28.12 9.90 7.72
N ALA A 358 28.75 9.99 6.54
CA ALA A 358 28.37 10.79 5.37
C ALA A 358 28.30 12.34 5.47
N LEU A 359 29.46 12.99 5.32
CA LEU A 359 29.64 14.22 4.51
C LEU A 359 30.84 13.93 3.56
N HIS A 360 30.69 14.03 2.23
CA HIS A 360 30.97 15.21 1.39
C HIS A 360 32.45 15.69 1.44
N THR A 361 33.20 15.89 0.35
CA THR A 361 32.95 15.67 -1.11
C THR A 361 34.28 15.53 -1.89
N THR A 362 34.24 15.50 -3.23
CA THR A 362 35.35 15.74 -4.20
C THR A 362 36.17 17.02 -3.90
N SER A 363 37.40 17.25 -4.39
CA SER A 363 38.00 16.82 -5.67
C SER A 363 39.54 16.95 -5.75
N SER A 364 40.10 16.61 -6.93
CA SER A 364 41.33 17.12 -7.59
C SER A 364 42.76 16.71 -7.16
N HIS A 365 43.45 16.08 -8.13
CA HIS A 365 44.86 16.24 -8.57
C HIS A 365 46.08 15.70 -7.78
N LEU A 366 46.92 14.96 -8.54
CA LEU A 366 48.40 14.85 -8.46
C LEU A 366 49.00 14.10 -7.23
N SER A 367 50.11 13.35 -7.31
CA SER A 367 50.97 12.91 -8.44
C SER A 367 51.88 11.72 -8.04
N LEU A 368 52.33 10.94 -9.02
CA LEU A 368 53.58 10.11 -9.05
C LEU A 368 53.83 8.95 -8.05
N GLN A 369 54.38 7.86 -8.61
CA GLN A 369 55.29 6.85 -8.00
C GLN A 369 54.74 5.90 -6.91
N SER A 370 55.29 4.70 -6.67
CA SER A 370 55.98 3.73 -7.57
C SER A 370 56.16 2.38 -6.86
N CYS A 371 56.04 1.28 -7.61
CA CYS A 371 56.72 -0.02 -7.45
C CYS A 371 56.69 -0.84 -6.11
N HIS A 372 56.38 -2.14 -6.31
CA HIS A 372 57.18 -3.33 -5.89
C HIS A 372 56.73 -4.27 -4.73
N ARG A 373 56.87 -5.57 -5.07
CA ARG A 373 57.26 -6.77 -4.27
C ARG A 373 56.19 -7.60 -3.52
N LEU A 374 55.90 -8.75 -4.15
CA LEU A 374 55.70 -10.10 -3.56
C LEU A 374 56.99 -10.58 -2.82
N PRO A 375 57.09 -11.76 -2.15
CA PRO A 375 56.18 -12.94 -2.16
C PRO A 375 56.01 -13.72 -0.82
N ALA A 376 55.34 -14.90 -0.91
CA ALA A 376 55.56 -16.11 -0.09
C ALA A 376 55.10 -16.08 1.40
N CYS A 377 54.87 -17.19 2.13
CA CYS A 377 54.57 -18.61 1.81
C CYS A 377 54.09 -19.32 3.10
N HIS A 378 53.16 -20.29 3.04
CA HIS A 378 53.38 -21.69 3.49
C HIS A 378 52.14 -22.61 3.32
N ARG A 379 52.37 -23.93 3.51
CA ARG A 379 51.40 -25.04 3.43
C ARG A 379 51.08 -25.63 4.82
N THR A 380 49.90 -26.23 4.98
CA THR A 380 49.73 -27.52 5.70
C THR A 380 48.46 -28.30 5.27
N ARG A 381 48.47 -29.62 5.51
CA ARG A 381 47.49 -30.69 5.20
C ARG A 381 48.01 -31.98 5.92
N PRO A 382 47.31 -33.14 5.98
CA PRO A 382 45.88 -33.45 5.75
C PRO A 382 45.24 -34.44 6.79
N ALA A 383 43.94 -34.74 6.59
CA ALA A 383 43.14 -35.89 7.11
C ALA A 383 41.83 -35.98 6.25
N GLN A 384 41.08 -37.07 5.95
CA GLN A 384 41.10 -38.54 6.19
C GLN A 384 40.68 -39.03 7.60
N SER A 385 39.76 -40.00 7.80
CA SER A 385 38.83 -40.79 6.94
C SER A 385 37.75 -41.48 7.85
N SER A 386 36.79 -42.38 7.49
CA SER A 386 36.49 -43.19 6.29
C SER A 386 35.04 -43.78 6.28
N HIS A 387 34.60 -44.30 5.11
CA HIS A 387 33.72 -45.47 4.82
C HIS A 387 32.33 -45.79 5.46
N LEU A 388 31.36 -46.07 4.55
CA LEU A 388 30.23 -47.05 4.58
C LEU A 388 29.06 -46.83 5.58
N LEU A 389 27.81 -47.34 5.39
CA LEU A 389 27.08 -48.01 4.28
C LEU A 389 25.90 -47.09 3.79
N GLN A 390 24.97 -47.34 2.84
CA GLN A 390 24.42 -48.49 2.07
C GLN A 390 23.27 -49.34 2.70
N GLY A 391 22.26 -49.67 1.87
CA GLY A 391 20.98 -50.36 2.19
C GLY A 391 19.77 -49.40 2.08
N LEU A 392 18.85 -49.44 1.10
CA LEU A 392 17.91 -50.50 0.62
C LEU A 392 16.85 -50.89 1.67
N GLY A 393 15.53 -50.84 1.40
CA GLY A 393 14.82 -50.31 0.21
C GLY A 393 13.30 -50.61 0.22
N ALA A 394 12.58 -50.01 -0.74
CA ALA A 394 11.22 -50.34 -1.26
C ALA A 394 10.10 -50.88 -0.33
N ASN A 395 9.02 -50.10 -0.24
CA ASN A 395 7.72 -50.45 -0.85
C ASN A 395 7.00 -49.16 -1.29
#